data_AF-X1MVP4-F1
#
_entry.id   AF-X1MVP4-F1
#
_cell.length_a   1.000
_cell.length_b   1.000
_cell.length_c   1.000
_cell.angle_alpha   90.00
_cell.angle_beta   90.00
_cell.angle_gamma   90.00
#
_symmetry.space_group_name_H-M   'P 1'
#
loop_
_entity.id
_entity.type
_entity.pdbx_description
1 polymer ?
#
loop_
_entity_poly.entity_id
_entity_poly.type
_entity_poly.pdbx_seq_one_letter_code
_entity_poly.pdbx_strand_id
1 'polypeptide(L)' 'MARITFIRKETYDTSTYRLQLKENPGFSFLPGQFNMVGIPGVGEAPISFSSEPGEKDKF' A
#
# COMPACT_ATOMS: atom_id res chain seq x y z
N MET A 1 -0.26 10.02 7.06
CA MET A 1 1.01 9.82 6.26
C MET A 1 1.46 8.36 6.31
N ALA A 2 2.16 7.87 5.28
CA ALA A 2 2.70 6.50 5.23
C ALA A 2 4.22 6.47 4.99
N ARG A 3 4.88 5.39 5.40
CA ARG A 3 6.31 5.13 5.16
C ARG A 3 6.47 3.87 4.31
N ILE A 4 7.29 3.93 3.27
CA ILE A 4 7.69 2.73 2.52
C ILE A 4 8.67 1.93 3.38
N THR A 5 8.34 0.67 3.66
CA THR A 5 9.20 -0.25 4.43
C THR A 5 9.86 -1.29 3.55
N PHE A 6 9.34 -1.53 2.34
CA PHE A 6 9.88 -2.49 1.39
C PHE A 6 9.41 -2.19 -0.03
N ILE A 7 10.27 -2.54 -1.00
CA ILE A 7 10.00 -2.42 -2.43
C ILE A 7 10.49 -3.72 -3.07
N ARG A 8 9.65 -4.33 -3.90
CA ARG A 8 10.03 -5.46 -4.75
C ARG A 8 9.68 -5.13 -6.20
N LYS A 9 10.66 -5.28 -7.08
CA LYS A 9 10.41 -5.24 -8.52
C LYS A 9 9.81 -6.58 -8.95
N GLU A 10 8.64 -6.56 -9.58
CA GLU A 10 7.97 -7.76 -10.08
C GLU A 10 8.31 -7.98 -11.55
N THR A 11 8.15 -6.94 -12.37
CA THR A 11 8.41 -6.96 -13.82
C THR A 11 9.20 -5.71 -14.23
N TYR A 12 9.37 -5.49 -15.54
CA TYR A 12 10.06 -4.31 -16.05
C TYR A 12 9.34 -2.99 -15.69
N ASP A 13 8.00 -3.01 -15.60
CA ASP A 13 7.12 -1.85 -15.35
C ASP A 13 6.33 -1.92 -14.04
N THR A 14 6.34 -3.05 -13.34
CA THR A 14 5.55 -3.27 -12.12
C THR A 14 6.44 -3.45 -10.89
N SER A 15 6.11 -2.74 -9.81
CA SER A 15 6.76 -2.87 -8.51
C SER A 15 5.73 -2.93 -7.38
N THR A 16 5.96 -3.82 -6.43
CA THR A 16 5.19 -3.99 -5.21
C THR A 16 5.81 -3.13 -4.10
N TYR A 17 4.98 -2.35 -3.41
CA TYR A 17 5.40 -1.47 -2.32
C TYR A 17 4.70 -1.88 -1.04
N ARG A 18 5.45 -1.96 0.07
CA ARG A 18 4.87 -2.12 1.39
C ARG A 18 4.87 -0.79 2.12
N LEU A 19 3.68 -0.39 2.57
CA LEU A 19 3.45 0.88 3.24
C LEU A 19 3.06 0.62 4.69
N GLN A 20 3.74 1.30 5.62
CA GLN A 20 3.32 1.37 7.01
C GLN A 20 2.65 2.72 7.25
N LEU A 21 1.38 2.68 7.65
CA LEU A 21 0.64 3.89 8.02
C LEU A 21 1.17 4.38 9.38
N LYS A 22 1.57 5.65 9.45
CA LYS A 22 2.01 6.26 10.72
C LYS A 22 0.84 6.46 11.68
N GLU A 23 -0.32 6.73 11.11
CA GLU A 23 -1.57 6.94 11.82
C GLU A 23 -2.46 5.72 11.55
N ASN A 24 -3.15 5.25 12.58
CA ASN A 24 -4.01 4.06 12.53
C ASN A 24 -3.27 2.71 12.34
N PRO A 25 -2.45 2.27 13.31
CA PRO A 25 -1.78 0.97 13.28
C PRO A 25 -2.74 -0.24 13.31
N GLY A 26 -4.03 0.00 13.59
CA GLY A 26 -5.09 -1.01 13.55
C GLY A 26 -5.85 -1.08 12.23
N PHE A 27 -5.38 -0.39 11.18
CA PHE A 27 -6.06 -0.39 9.87
C PHE A 27 -6.26 -1.81 9.34
N SER A 28 -7.49 -2.09 8.94
CA SER A 28 -7.92 -3.31 8.26
C SER A 28 -8.82 -2.93 7.09
N PHE A 29 -8.85 -3.76 6.06
CA PHE A 29 -9.67 -3.54 4.88
C PHE A 29 -10.44 -4.82 4.51
N LEU A 30 -11.51 -4.66 3.76
CA LEU A 30 -12.27 -5.75 3.17
C LEU A 30 -11.78 -6.04 1.75
N PRO A 31 -11.89 -7.28 1.26
CA PRO A 31 -11.59 -7.61 -0.12
C PRO A 31 -12.36 -6.71 -1.11
N GLY A 32 -11.67 -6.23 -2.14
CA GLY A 32 -12.23 -5.30 -3.14
C GLY A 32 -12.13 -3.82 -2.77
N GLN A 33 -11.65 -3.48 -1.57
CA GLN A 33 -11.31 -2.10 -1.24
C GLN A 33 -9.98 -1.67 -1.85
N PHE A 34 -9.85 -0.37 -2.10
CA PHE A 34 -8.65 0.29 -2.58
C PHE A 34 -8.41 1.57 -1.77
N ASN A 35 -7.21 2.14 -1.88
CA ASN A 35 -6.87 3.43 -1.31
C ASN A 35 -6.38 4.39 -2.39
N MET A 36 -6.40 5.69 -2.08
CA MET A 36 -5.82 6.72 -2.93
C MET A 36 -4.42 7.04 -2.43
N VAL A 37 -3.43 6.88 -3.30
CA VAL A 37 -2.05 7.30 -3.00
C VAL A 37 -1.79 8.63 -3.70
N GLY A 38 -1.54 9.66 -2.90
CA GLY A 38 -1.11 10.97 -3.37
C GLY A 38 0.41 11.14 -3.30
N ILE A 39 1.00 11.59 -4.40
CA ILE A 39 2.41 11.95 -4.48
C ILE A 39 2.50 13.46 -4.76
N PRO A 40 3.10 14.25 -3.83
CA PRO A 40 3.24 15.68 -3.99
C PRO A 40 3.94 16.05 -5.31
N GLY A 41 3.32 16.94 -6.09
CA GLY A 41 3.84 17.40 -7.39
C GLY A 41 3.66 16.42 -8.55
N VAL A 42 3.10 15.23 -8.33
CA VAL A 42 2.84 14.23 -9.39
C VAL A 42 1.34 14.03 -9.60
N GLY A 43 0.58 13.85 -8.52
CA GLY A 43 -0.87 13.60 -8.57
C GLY A 43 -1.31 12.50 -7.62
N GLU A 44 -2.50 11.96 -7.86
CA GLU A 44 -3.11 10.90 -7.05
C GLU A 44 -3.53 9.73 -7.92
N ALA A 45 -3.40 8.50 -7.40
CA ALA A 45 -3.81 7.29 -8.09
C ALA A 45 -4.50 6.29 -7.14
N PRO A 46 -5.55 5.59 -7.60
CA PRO A 46 -6.13 4.49 -6.84
C PRO A 46 -5.22 3.26 -6.89
N ILE A 47 -5.01 2.62 -5.73
CA ILE A 47 -4.22 1.40 -5.59
C ILE A 47 -5.01 0.40 -4.74
N SER A 48 -5.21 -0.79 -5.27
CA SER A 48 -5.84 -1.90 -4.55
C SER A 48 -4.89 -2.49 -3.52
N PHE A 49 -5.45 -3.00 -2.41
CA PHE A 49 -4.67 -3.79 -1.46
C PHE A 49 -4.50 -5.21 -1.98
N SER A 50 -3.28 -5.73 -1.91
CA SER A 50 -2.96 -7.10 -2.33
C SER A 50 -2.50 -7.99 -1.19
N SER A 51 -2.36 -7.44 0.02
CA SER A 51 -1.98 -8.21 1.22
C SER A 51 -3.17 -8.90 1.86
N GLU A 52 -2.90 -9.86 2.75
CA GLU A 52 -3.96 -10.49 3.53
C GLU A 52 -4.55 -9.48 4.55
N PRO A 53 -5.89 -9.29 4.61
CA PRO A 53 -6.53 -8.37 5.56
C PRO A 53 -6.21 -8.59 7.04
N GLY A 54 -5.82 -9.83 7.41
CA GLY A 54 -5.48 -10.24 8.77
C GLY A 54 -3.98 -10.20 9.09
N GLU A 55 -3.10 -10.19 8.08
CA GLU A 55 -1.66 -10.12 8.29
C GLU A 55 -1.18 -8.67 8.33
N LYS A 56 -0.87 -8.19 9.53
CA LYS A 56 -0.37 -6.81 9.72
C LYS A 56 1.11 -6.63 9.34
N ASP A 57 1.82 -7.73 9.09
CA ASP A 57 3.29 -7.74 8.93
C ASP A 57 3.83 -8.48 7.69
N LYS A 58 2.97 -9.17 6.92
CA LYS A 58 3.37 -9.99 5.77
C LYS A 58 2.41 -9.85 4.58
N PHE A 59 2.82 -10.44 3.45
CA PHE A 59 2.64 -9.97 2.08
C PHE A 59 1.19 -9.91 1.58
#